data_AF-A0A377D5C2-F1
#
_entry.id   AF-A0A377D5C2-F1
#
_cell.length_a   1.000
_cell.length_b   1.000
_cell.length_c   1.000
_cell.angle_alpha   90.00
_cell.angle_beta   90.00
_cell.angle_gamma   90.00
#
_symmetry.space_group_name_H-M   'P 1'
#
loop_
_entity.id
_entity.type
_entity.pdbx_description
1 polymer ?
#
loop_
_entity_poly.entity_id
_entity_poly.type
_entity_poly.pdbx_seq_one_letter_code
_entity_poly.pdbx_strand_id
1 'polypeptide(L)'
;MTHFSQQDNFSVAARVLGALFYYAPESAEAAPLVAVLTRDGWETQWPLPEASLAPLVTAFQAQSEETRAQAWQRLFVGPWALPSPPWGSVWLDRESVLFGDSTLALRQWDARERHSV
;
A
#
# COMPACT_ATOMS: atom_id res chain seq x y z
N MET A 1 -21.13 12.01 -16.23
CA MET A 1 -20.36 10.84 -15.75
C MET A 1 -19.41 11.33 -14.68
N THR A 2 -19.52 10.80 -13.46
CA THR A 2 -18.57 11.08 -12.36
C THR A 2 -17.26 10.33 -12.62
N HIS A 3 -16.11 10.93 -12.29
CA HIS A 3 -14.81 10.29 -12.42
C HIS A 3 -14.66 9.18 -11.36
N PHE A 4 -14.03 8.04 -11.69
CA PHE A 4 -13.93 6.89 -10.77
C PHE A 4 -13.26 7.24 -9.44
N SER A 5 -12.30 8.18 -9.44
CA SER A 5 -11.65 8.64 -8.21
C SER A 5 -12.57 9.42 -7.27
N GLN A 6 -13.75 9.82 -7.74
CA GLN A 6 -14.80 10.50 -6.98
C GLN A 6 -15.93 9.54 -6.57
N GLN A 7 -15.78 8.24 -6.84
CA GLN A 7 -16.78 7.20 -6.57
C GLN A 7 -16.23 6.10 -5.67
N ASP A 8 -17.14 5.25 -5.17
CA ASP A 8 -16.85 3.93 -4.60
C ASP A 8 -15.68 3.90 -3.61
N ASN A 9 -15.69 4.79 -2.61
CA ASN A 9 -14.68 4.82 -1.55
C ASN A 9 -13.21 4.80 -2.04
N PHE A 10 -12.93 5.27 -3.26
CA PHE A 10 -11.59 5.22 -3.86
C PHE A 10 -10.52 5.82 -2.94
N SER A 11 -10.80 7.02 -2.40
CA SER A 11 -9.86 7.71 -1.51
C SER A 11 -9.65 6.97 -0.19
N VAL A 12 -10.67 6.29 0.34
CA VAL A 12 -10.57 5.47 1.55
C VAL A 12 -9.67 4.27 1.28
N ALA A 13 -9.96 3.50 0.22
CA ALA A 13 -9.16 2.34 -0.16
C ALA A 13 -7.69 2.72 -0.43
N ALA A 14 -7.45 3.81 -1.17
CA ALA A 14 -6.11 4.31 -1.46
C ALA A 14 -5.35 4.71 -0.18
N ARG A 15 -6.02 5.35 0.79
CA ARG A 15 -5.41 5.74 2.07
C ARG A 15 -5.09 4.53 2.94
N VAL A 16 -5.99 3.55 3.01
CA VAL A 16 -5.76 2.34 3.80
C VAL A 16 -4.59 1.54 3.23
N LEU A 17 -4.61 1.26 1.92
CA LEU A 17 -3.51 0.54 1.27
C LEU A 17 -2.20 1.32 1.37
N GLY A 18 -2.22 2.62 1.07
CA GLY A 18 -1.04 3.46 1.15
C GLY A 18 -0.42 3.47 2.55
N ALA A 19 -1.23 3.57 3.61
CA ALA A 19 -0.75 3.54 4.98
C ALA A 19 -0.12 2.17 5.34
N LEU A 20 -0.75 1.07 4.96
CA LEU A 20 -0.27 -0.29 5.27
C LEU A 20 1.00 -0.69 4.52
N PHE A 21 1.29 -0.06 3.38
CA PHE A 21 2.56 -0.24 2.65
C PHE A 21 3.65 0.76 3.05
N TYR A 22 3.30 1.84 3.78
CA TYR A 22 4.24 2.91 4.12
C TYR A 22 4.66 2.91 5.59
N TYR A 23 3.74 2.62 6.52
CA TYR A 23 4.01 2.65 7.95
C TYR A 23 4.10 1.24 8.54
N ALA A 24 4.99 1.07 9.52
CA ALA A 24 5.11 -0.17 10.28
C ALA A 24 3.78 -0.56 10.94
N PRO A 25 3.44 -1.85 11.05
CA PRO A 25 2.13 -2.29 11.52
C PRO A 25 1.79 -1.91 12.96
N GLU A 26 2.80 -1.56 13.77
CA GLU A 26 2.65 -1.11 15.17
C GLU A 26 2.70 0.42 15.32
N SER A 27 2.83 1.15 14.21
CA SER A 27 2.77 2.61 14.20
C SER A 27 1.37 3.13 14.55
N ALA A 28 1.29 4.39 14.99
CA ALA A 28 0.02 5.05 15.28
C ALA A 28 -0.89 5.13 14.03
N GLU A 29 -0.29 5.24 12.86
CA GLU A 29 -0.96 5.38 11.57
C GLU A 29 -1.56 4.06 11.07
N ALA A 30 -0.84 2.93 11.22
CA ALA A 30 -1.25 1.64 10.65
C ALA A 30 -1.91 0.70 11.66
N ALA A 31 -1.58 0.75 12.96
CA ALA A 31 -2.11 -0.20 13.94
C ALA A 31 -3.66 -0.25 13.98
N PRO A 32 -4.40 0.88 13.89
CA PRO A 32 -5.85 0.83 13.83
C PRO A 32 -6.38 0.13 12.57
N LEU A 33 -5.69 0.31 11.43
CA LEU A 33 -6.06 -0.31 10.15
C LEU A 33 -5.82 -1.82 10.17
N VAL A 34 -4.68 -2.24 10.72
CA VAL A 34 -4.38 -3.67 10.96
C VAL A 34 -5.47 -4.29 11.81
N ALA A 35 -5.86 -3.65 12.92
CA ALA A 35 -6.91 -4.17 13.80
C ALA A 35 -8.26 -4.34 13.10
N VAL A 36 -8.63 -3.42 12.21
CA VAL A 36 -9.87 -3.49 11.41
C VAL A 36 -9.83 -4.64 10.41
N LEU A 37 -8.73 -4.79 9.65
CA LEU A 37 -8.63 -5.83 8.62
C LEU A 37 -8.55 -7.26 9.19
N THR A 38 -8.14 -7.40 10.45
CA THR A 38 -8.08 -8.69 11.16
C THR A 38 -9.40 -9.10 11.84
N ARG A 39 -10.50 -8.40 11.56
CA ARG A 39 -11.83 -8.70 12.09
C ARG A 39 -12.82 -8.87 10.93
N ASP A 40 -13.99 -9.42 11.18
CA ASP A 40 -15.05 -9.48 10.18
C ASP A 40 -15.67 -8.09 9.93
N GLY A 41 -16.18 -7.85 8.73
CA GLY A 41 -17.03 -6.71 8.39
C GLY A 41 -16.33 -5.55 7.67
N TRP A 42 -15.00 -5.52 7.57
CA TRP A 42 -14.29 -4.47 6.81
C TRP A 42 -14.61 -4.53 5.31
N GLU A 43 -14.90 -5.72 4.80
CA GLU A 43 -15.25 -6.00 3.41
C GLU A 43 -16.50 -5.25 2.95
N THR A 44 -17.39 -4.88 3.88
CA THR A 44 -18.61 -4.09 3.59
C THR A 44 -18.32 -2.66 3.14
N GLN A 45 -17.16 -2.11 3.51
CA GLN A 45 -16.74 -0.75 3.15
C GLN A 45 -15.73 -0.74 2.00
N TRP A 46 -15.26 -1.92 1.59
CA TRP A 46 -14.25 -2.05 0.55
C TRP A 46 -14.88 -2.08 -0.85
N PRO A 47 -14.36 -1.33 -1.82
CA PRO A 47 -15.00 -1.19 -3.13
C PRO A 47 -14.65 -2.33 -4.09
N LEU A 48 -14.88 -3.57 -3.66
CA LEU A 48 -14.74 -4.77 -4.49
C LEU A 48 -15.93 -5.71 -4.27
N PRO A 49 -16.24 -6.59 -5.24
CA PRO A 49 -17.26 -7.61 -5.06
C PRO A 49 -16.94 -8.55 -3.90
N GLU A 50 -17.96 -8.98 -3.17
CA GLU A 50 -17.84 -9.92 -2.04
C GLU A 50 -17.08 -11.19 -2.42
N ALA A 51 -17.32 -11.74 -3.61
CA ALA A 51 -16.62 -12.93 -4.11
C ALA A 51 -15.09 -12.76 -4.18
N SER A 52 -14.60 -11.53 -4.39
CA SER A 52 -13.17 -11.20 -4.37
C SER A 52 -12.62 -11.01 -2.95
N LEU A 53 -13.47 -10.59 -2.01
CA LEU A 53 -13.08 -10.25 -0.64
C LEU A 53 -13.18 -11.44 0.32
N ALA A 54 -14.12 -12.35 0.12
CA ALA A 54 -14.36 -13.48 1.00
C ALA A 54 -13.08 -14.32 1.31
N PRO A 55 -12.20 -14.63 0.35
CA PRO A 55 -10.94 -15.31 0.65
C PRO A 55 -9.98 -14.45 1.49
N LEU A 56 -10.00 -13.13 1.31
CA LEU A 56 -9.12 -12.20 2.01
C LEU A 56 -9.50 -12.02 3.48
N VAL A 57 -10.79 -12.06 3.82
CA VAL A 57 -11.27 -12.02 5.21
C VAL A 57 -10.62 -13.14 6.01
N THR A 58 -10.67 -14.36 5.49
CA THR A 58 -10.01 -15.53 6.10
C THR A 58 -8.49 -15.34 6.15
N ALA A 59 -7.88 -14.88 5.06
CA ALA A 59 -6.43 -14.73 4.97
C ALA A 59 -5.85 -13.70 5.97
N PHE A 60 -6.54 -12.57 6.20
CA PHE A 60 -6.07 -11.57 7.16
C PHE A 60 -6.13 -12.02 8.62
N GLN A 61 -7.01 -12.98 8.93
CA GLN A 61 -7.18 -13.56 10.26
C GLN A 61 -6.28 -14.78 10.50
N ALA A 62 -5.64 -15.31 9.46
CA ALA A 62 -4.78 -16.47 9.57
C ALA A 62 -3.65 -16.24 10.58
N GLN A 63 -3.42 -17.24 11.44
CA GLN A 63 -2.32 -17.21 12.38
C GLN A 63 -1.01 -17.58 11.66
N SER A 64 0.06 -16.92 12.09
CA SER A 64 1.42 -17.11 11.58
C SER A 64 2.38 -17.10 12.77
N GLU A 65 3.42 -17.94 12.73
CA GLU A 65 4.51 -17.86 13.71
C GLU A 65 5.30 -16.55 13.57
N GLU A 66 5.46 -16.05 12.34
CA GLU A 66 6.05 -14.74 12.09
C GLU A 66 5.06 -13.63 12.46
N THR A 67 5.47 -12.74 13.34
CA THR A 67 4.68 -11.55 13.72
C THR A 67 4.65 -10.53 12.58
N ARG A 68 3.63 -9.66 12.57
CA ARG A 68 3.51 -8.60 11.56
C ARG A 68 4.72 -7.64 11.57
N ALA A 69 5.27 -7.33 12.75
CA ALA A 69 6.46 -6.49 12.87
C ALA A 69 7.71 -7.16 12.25
N GLN A 70 7.91 -8.46 12.48
CA GLN A 70 8.99 -9.22 11.84
C GLN A 70 8.82 -9.29 10.32
N ALA A 71 7.61 -9.56 9.84
CA ALA A 71 7.30 -9.56 8.41
C ALA A 71 7.57 -8.18 7.78
N TRP A 72 7.16 -7.09 8.45
CA TRP A 72 7.43 -5.72 8.00
C TRP A 72 8.93 -5.43 7.89
N GLN A 73 9.71 -5.77 8.91
CA GLN A 73 11.16 -5.60 8.91
C GLN A 73 11.80 -6.33 7.71
N ARG A 74 11.39 -7.58 7.47
CA ARG A 74 11.90 -8.41 6.37
C ARG A 74 11.48 -7.89 4.99
N LEU A 75 10.24 -7.40 4.84
CA LEU A 75 9.67 -7.01 3.55
C LEU A 75 10.03 -5.59 3.13
N PHE A 76 10.17 -4.66 4.07
CA PHE A 76 10.25 -3.23 3.78
C PHE A 76 11.49 -2.52 4.34
N VAL A 77 12.22 -3.14 5.28
CA VAL A 77 13.37 -2.48 5.95
C VAL A 77 14.71 -3.12 5.59
N GLY A 78 14.80 -4.46 5.60
CA GLY A 78 16.05 -5.19 5.40
C GLY A 78 16.55 -5.85 6.70
N PRO A 79 17.84 -6.26 6.78
CA PRO A 79 19.01 -5.62 6.15
C PRO A 79 19.42 -6.20 4.79
N TRP A 80 18.79 -7.28 4.36
CA TRP A 80 19.07 -7.91 3.06
C TRP A 80 18.30 -7.21 1.93
N ALA A 81 18.59 -7.61 0.69
CA ALA A 81 17.80 -7.19 -0.45
C ALA A 81 16.31 -7.49 -0.20
N LEU A 82 15.46 -6.47 -0.38
CA LEU A 82 14.03 -6.63 -0.19
C LEU A 82 13.47 -7.57 -1.27
N PRO A 83 12.54 -8.47 -0.93
CA PRO A 83 11.96 -9.40 -1.92
C PRO A 83 11.22 -8.69 -3.06
N SER A 84 10.61 -7.54 -2.77
CA SER A 84 9.93 -6.69 -3.74
C SER A 84 10.09 -5.23 -3.33
N PRO A 85 11.13 -4.52 -3.82
CA PRO A 85 11.42 -3.15 -3.42
C PRO A 85 10.26 -2.20 -3.78
N PRO A 86 9.72 -1.41 -2.83
CA PRO A 86 8.52 -0.59 -3.03
C PRO A 86 8.75 0.72 -3.80
N TRP A 87 9.85 0.83 -4.56
CA TRP A 87 10.19 2.03 -5.32
C TRP A 87 10.08 1.75 -6.82
N GLY A 88 9.27 2.55 -7.52
CA GLY A 88 9.02 2.37 -8.96
C GLY A 88 10.29 2.34 -9.80
N SER A 89 11.31 3.12 -9.46
CA SER A 89 12.58 3.17 -10.18
C SER A 89 13.36 1.86 -10.16
N VAL A 90 13.16 1.00 -9.16
CA VAL A 90 13.80 -0.32 -9.12
C VAL A 90 13.29 -1.22 -10.27
N TRP A 91 12.05 -0.99 -10.71
CA TRP A 91 11.37 -1.77 -11.75
C TRP A 91 11.42 -1.11 -13.13
N LEU A 92 11.31 0.21 -13.18
CA LEU A 92 11.18 0.97 -14.43
C LEU A 92 12.54 1.38 -15.01
N ASP A 93 13.56 1.56 -14.17
CA ASP A 93 14.87 2.00 -14.63
C ASP A 93 15.80 0.80 -14.82
N ARG A 94 16.57 0.81 -15.91
CA ARG A 94 17.46 -0.30 -16.31
C ARG A 94 18.45 -0.70 -15.21
N GLU A 95 18.91 0.27 -14.43
CA GLU A 95 19.93 0.08 -13.40
C GLU A 95 19.34 -0.37 -12.06
N SER A 96 18.01 -0.48 -11.94
CA SER A 96 17.30 -0.91 -10.72
C SER A 96 17.70 -0.12 -9.45
N VAL A 97 17.88 1.19 -9.59
CA VAL A 97 18.33 2.09 -8.52
C VAL A 97 17.19 2.84 -7.84
N LEU A 98 17.43 3.33 -6.62
CA LEU A 98 16.58 4.34 -6.00
C LEU A 98 16.83 5.70 -6.66
N PHE A 99 15.76 6.49 -6.80
CA PHE A 99 15.82 7.84 -7.39
C PHE A 99 16.33 7.88 -8.84
N GLY A 100 16.08 6.84 -9.62
CA GLY A 100 16.42 6.81 -11.05
C GLY A 100 15.51 7.70 -11.92
N ASP A 101 15.64 7.54 -13.24
CA ASP A 101 15.01 8.40 -14.25
C ASP A 101 13.48 8.49 -14.08
N SER A 102 12.82 7.37 -13.81
CA SER A 102 11.37 7.34 -13.54
C SER A 102 10.95 8.16 -12.31
N THR A 103 11.79 8.22 -11.27
CA THR A 103 11.53 9.07 -10.09
C THR A 103 11.72 10.55 -10.42
N LEU A 104 12.71 10.88 -11.24
CA LEU A 104 12.92 12.25 -11.73
C LEU A 104 11.77 12.71 -12.61
N ALA A 105 11.28 11.84 -13.50
CA ALA A 105 10.12 12.11 -14.35
C ALA A 105 8.86 12.41 -13.51
N LEU A 106 8.61 11.64 -12.45
CA LEU A 106 7.52 11.91 -11.51
C LEU A 106 7.67 13.28 -10.84
N ARG A 107 8.86 13.60 -10.32
CA ARG A 107 9.13 14.91 -9.69
C ARG A 107 8.92 16.08 -10.66
N GLN A 108 9.33 15.93 -11.92
CA GLN A 108 9.14 16.94 -12.96
C GLN A 108 7.66 17.12 -13.32
N TRP A 109 6.89 16.03 -13.35
CA TRP A 109 5.45 16.10 -13.53
C TRP A 109 4.79 16.83 -12.34
N ASP A 110 5.07 16.44 -11.10
CA ASP A 110 4.54 17.09 -9.90
C ASP A 110 4.85 18.59 -9.86
N ALA A 111 6.07 18.97 -10.25
CA ALA A 111 6.45 20.37 -10.33
C ALA A 111 5.62 21.12 -11.38
N ARG A 112 5.38 20.53 -12.57
CA ARG A 112 4.56 21.18 -13.61
C ARG A 112 3.10 21.37 -13.17
N GLU A 113 2.51 20.36 -12.55
CA GLU A 113 1.11 20.43 -12.07
C GLU A 113 0.96 21.48 -10.96
N ARG A 114 1.91 21.57 -10.02
CA ARG A 114 1.86 22.55 -8.91
C ARG A 114 2.03 24.00 -9.35
N HIS A 115 2.75 24.26 -10.45
CA HIS A 115 2.93 25.61 -11.00
C HIS A 115 1.85 25.99 -12.03
N SER A 116 0.91 25.09 -12.33
CA SER A 116 -0.19 25.33 -13.28
C SER A 116 -1.49 25.78 -12.57
N VAL A 117 -1.39 26.21 -11.31
CA VAL A 117 -2.51 26.71 -10.47
C VAL A 117 -2.31 28.18 -10.16
#